data_AF-A0A925U2Q8-F1
#
_entry.id   AF-A0A925U2Q8-F1
#
_cell.length_a   1.000
_cell.length_b   1.000
_cell.length_c   1.000
_cell.angle_alpha   90.00
_cell.angle_beta   90.00
_cell.angle_gamma   90.00
#
_symmetry.space_group_name_H-M   'P 1'
#
loop_
_entity.id
_entity.type
_entity.pdbx_description
1 polymer ?
#
loop_
_entity_poly.entity_id
_entity_poly.type
_entity_poly.pdbx_seq_one_letter_code
_entity_poly.pdbx_strand_id
1 'polypeptide(L)'
;MRRVRSSAALVLTLALAGCGGSIGGLSVLGGDQDAAQTFATIAPPPPPEPRDPSRGKSLSMMIAQNAEASPKPSGGLFGGLVSPLPIISLTKAGLYAPSSVQSDMSPIAAYAAVALGVKKCWLAYAKPRLPNHNFDGEASVDNGGHAKIAIYEKVEGQKLGRFAFRVDLKSAGNGALVESVNVRLSEPDSERLQADIARWSRGQEGCS
;
A
#
# COMPACT_ATOMS: atom_id res chain seq x y z
N MET A 1 -46.62 17.30 13.88
CA MET A 1 -46.22 18.73 13.84
C MET A 1 -44.79 18.82 13.32
N ARG A 2 -44.58 19.59 12.23
CA ARG A 2 -43.42 20.46 11.83
C ARG A 2 -41.99 19.97 12.18
N ARG A 3 -40.97 19.98 11.30
CA ARG A 3 -40.70 20.76 10.06
C ARG A 3 -39.85 19.96 9.06
N VAL A 4 -40.24 20.09 7.80
CA VAL A 4 -39.44 19.95 6.58
C VAL A 4 -38.42 21.10 6.52
N ARG A 5 -37.17 20.82 6.14
CA ARG A 5 -36.29 21.79 5.48
C ARG A 5 -35.51 21.10 4.37
N SER A 6 -35.96 21.35 3.15
CA SER A 6 -35.21 21.21 1.90
C SER A 6 -33.95 22.07 1.94
N SER A 7 -32.85 21.54 1.42
CA SER A 7 -31.82 22.36 0.80
C SER A 7 -31.50 21.78 -0.56
N ALA A 8 -31.72 22.63 -1.56
CA ALA A 8 -31.51 22.40 -2.97
C ALA A 8 -30.08 22.79 -3.38
N ALA A 9 -29.80 22.50 -4.67
CA ALA A 9 -28.70 23.00 -5.50
C ALA A 9 -27.35 22.29 -5.27
N LEU A 10 -26.54 22.01 -6.29
CA LEU A 10 -26.37 22.72 -7.56
C LEU A 10 -25.87 21.74 -8.64
N VAL A 11 -26.45 21.82 -9.82
CA VAL A 11 -26.01 21.15 -11.06
C VAL A 11 -24.77 21.87 -11.58
N LEU A 12 -23.69 21.14 -11.86
CA LEU A 12 -22.55 21.68 -12.62
C LEU A 12 -22.40 20.89 -13.93
N THR A 13 -22.86 21.53 -15.01
CA THR A 13 -22.71 21.10 -16.39
C THR A 13 -21.30 21.44 -16.86
N LEU A 14 -20.46 20.45 -17.17
CA LEU A 14 -19.21 20.69 -17.88
C LEU A 14 -19.48 20.65 -19.39
N ALA A 15 -19.37 21.81 -20.03
CA ALA A 15 -19.37 21.94 -21.48
C ALA A 15 -17.99 21.58 -22.04
N LEU A 16 -17.97 20.62 -22.97
CA LEU A 16 -16.85 20.29 -23.83
C LEU A 16 -17.03 21.02 -25.17
N ALA A 17 -16.18 22.00 -25.43
CA ALA A 17 -15.89 22.61 -26.73
C ALA A 17 -14.59 23.40 -26.53
N GLY A 18 -13.54 23.38 -27.35
CA GLY A 18 -13.31 22.96 -28.73
C GLY A 18 -12.23 23.92 -29.29
N CYS A 19 -11.36 23.42 -30.18
CA CYS A 19 -10.44 24.17 -31.08
C CYS A 19 -9.33 25.01 -30.40
N GLY A 20 -8.05 24.90 -30.75
CA GLY A 20 -7.50 25.07 -32.09
C GLY A 20 -7.29 26.57 -32.37
N GLY A 21 -6.06 27.08 -32.34
CA GLY A 21 -5.81 28.48 -32.70
C GLY A 21 -4.46 29.03 -32.25
N SER A 22 -3.62 29.31 -33.23
CA SER A 22 -2.33 29.99 -33.14
C SER A 22 -2.52 31.53 -33.15
N ILE A 23 -1.40 32.25 -33.01
CA ILE A 23 -1.14 33.65 -33.40
C ILE A 23 -1.31 34.74 -32.31
N GLY A 24 -0.17 35.22 -31.79
CA GLY A 24 0.26 36.63 -31.93
C GLY A 24 -0.23 37.72 -30.95
N GLY A 25 0.69 38.64 -30.64
CA GLY A 25 0.39 40.05 -30.34
C GLY A 25 0.51 40.46 -28.86
N LEU A 26 1.67 40.95 -28.41
CA LEU A 26 2.08 42.36 -28.33
C LEU A 26 1.46 43.20 -27.17
N SER A 27 2.36 43.61 -26.27
CA SER A 27 2.42 44.88 -25.52
C SER A 27 1.34 45.25 -24.51
N VAL A 28 1.73 45.25 -23.22
CA VAL A 28 1.36 46.31 -22.27
C VAL A 28 2.62 46.78 -21.54
N LEU A 29 2.84 48.09 -21.64
CA LEU A 29 3.89 48.92 -21.05
C LEU A 29 3.61 49.21 -19.57
N GLY A 30 4.70 49.31 -18.80
CA GLY A 30 4.86 50.34 -17.75
C GLY A 30 4.48 49.93 -16.33
N GLY A 31 5.50 49.81 -15.46
CA GLY A 31 5.29 49.60 -14.03
C GLY A 31 6.57 49.30 -13.28
N ASP A 32 7.45 50.30 -13.23
CA ASP A 32 8.68 50.43 -12.45
C ASP A 32 8.55 49.87 -11.01
N GLN A 33 9.23 48.76 -10.70
CA GLN A 33 9.72 48.44 -9.35
C GLN A 33 11.02 47.63 -9.45
N ASP A 34 12.13 48.35 -9.26
CA ASP A 34 13.45 47.86 -8.90
C ASP A 34 13.38 46.91 -7.69
N ALA A 35 13.27 45.62 -7.96
CA ALA A 35 13.79 44.59 -7.09
C ALA A 35 14.65 43.68 -7.96
N ALA A 36 15.97 43.89 -7.89
CA ALA A 36 16.97 43.06 -8.53
C ALA A 36 16.88 41.61 -8.01
N GLN A 37 15.92 40.85 -8.55
CA GLN A 37 15.92 39.40 -8.46
C GLN A 37 16.99 38.92 -9.43
N THR A 38 18.14 38.53 -8.86
CA THR A 38 19.12 37.70 -9.56
C THR A 38 18.44 36.37 -9.86
N PHE A 39 17.80 36.28 -11.02
CA PHE A 39 17.37 35.00 -11.58
C PHE A 39 18.64 34.21 -11.88
N ALA A 40 18.98 33.27 -11.00
CA ALA A 40 19.95 32.25 -11.32
C ALA A 40 19.45 31.54 -12.58
N THR A 41 20.18 31.70 -13.68
CA THR A 41 20.01 30.89 -14.88
C THR A 41 20.17 29.43 -14.47
N ILE A 42 19.06 28.75 -14.27
CA ILE A 42 19.04 27.31 -14.07
C ILE A 42 19.47 26.72 -15.41
N ALA A 43 20.72 26.25 -15.47
CA ALA A 43 21.21 25.54 -16.64
C ALA A 43 20.25 24.39 -16.96
N PRO A 44 19.89 24.19 -18.25
CA PRO A 44 19.05 23.07 -18.64
C PRO A 44 19.68 21.76 -18.12
N PRO A 45 18.86 20.82 -17.62
CA PRO A 45 19.39 19.54 -17.17
C PRO A 45 20.17 18.88 -18.31
N PRO A 46 21.33 18.24 -18.01
CA PRO A 46 22.11 17.57 -19.03
C PRO A 46 21.24 16.51 -19.74
N PRO A 47 21.44 16.32 -21.05
CA PRO A 47 20.73 15.28 -21.78
C PRO A 47 20.97 13.91 -21.12
N PRO A 48 19.96 13.02 -21.09
CA PRO A 48 20.10 11.71 -20.50
C PRO A 48 21.24 10.95 -21.18
N GLU A 49 22.20 10.51 -20.37
CA GLU A 49 23.36 9.75 -20.84
C GLU A 49 22.89 8.48 -21.56
N PRO A 50 23.45 8.13 -22.74
CA PRO A 50 23.10 6.91 -23.46
C PRO A 50 23.33 5.70 -22.57
N ARG A 51 22.26 5.00 -22.22
CA ARG A 51 22.37 3.75 -21.45
C ARG A 51 23.07 2.71 -22.30
N ASP A 52 24.28 2.32 -21.90
CA ASP A 52 25.01 1.23 -22.52
C ASP A 52 24.23 -0.09 -22.35
N PRO A 53 23.74 -0.72 -23.44
CA PRO A 53 22.99 -1.97 -23.38
C PRO A 53 23.85 -3.18 -23.00
N SER A 54 25.16 -3.02 -22.80
CA SER A 54 26.10 -4.12 -22.58
C SER A 54 26.17 -4.61 -21.13
N ARG A 55 25.57 -3.90 -20.16
CA ARG A 55 25.72 -4.18 -18.72
C ARG A 55 24.81 -5.29 -18.16
N GLY A 56 24.16 -6.08 -19.01
CA GLY A 56 23.13 -7.05 -18.61
C GLY A 56 23.46 -8.54 -18.77
N LYS A 57 24.71 -8.95 -19.08
CA LYS A 57 25.00 -10.34 -19.50
C LYS A 57 25.76 -11.24 -18.53
N SER A 58 26.03 -10.85 -17.28
CA SER A 58 26.92 -11.65 -16.41
C SER A 58 26.33 -12.07 -15.07
N LEU A 59 25.10 -12.62 -15.04
CA LEU A 59 24.52 -13.14 -13.79
C LEU A 59 23.52 -14.30 -13.97
N SER A 60 23.78 -15.22 -14.92
CA SER A 60 22.92 -16.39 -15.17
C SER A 60 23.57 -17.76 -14.95
N MET A 61 24.67 -17.87 -14.20
CA MET A 61 25.30 -19.19 -13.93
C MET A 61 25.75 -19.31 -12.49
N MET A 62 24.85 -19.39 -11.51
CA MET A 62 25.07 -20.08 -10.21
C MET A 62 23.73 -20.30 -9.48
N ILE A 63 22.89 -21.24 -9.94
CA ILE A 63 21.94 -21.93 -9.07
C ILE A 63 22.02 -23.42 -9.39
N ALA A 64 23.01 -24.08 -8.79
CA ALA A 64 23.12 -25.53 -8.76
C ALA A 64 22.32 -26.05 -7.55
N GLN A 65 21.24 -26.77 -7.86
CA GLN A 65 20.81 -28.02 -7.24
C GLN A 65 21.04 -28.16 -5.72
N ASN A 66 20.00 -27.87 -4.94
CA ASN A 66 19.77 -28.56 -3.68
C ASN A 66 18.48 -29.38 -3.82
N ALA A 67 18.64 -30.67 -4.12
CA ALA A 67 17.55 -31.63 -4.14
C ALA A 67 17.24 -32.04 -2.70
N GLU A 68 16.12 -31.55 -2.17
CA GLU A 68 15.56 -32.03 -0.91
C GLU A 68 15.12 -33.49 -1.07
N ALA A 69 15.75 -34.35 -0.29
CA ALA A 69 15.37 -35.74 -0.13
C ALA A 69 13.97 -35.83 0.51
N SER A 70 13.03 -36.44 -0.20
CA SER A 70 11.71 -36.79 0.32
C SER A 70 11.85 -37.80 1.48
N PRO A 71 11.28 -37.53 2.68
CA PRO A 71 11.17 -38.55 3.71
C PRO A 71 10.11 -39.58 3.31
N LYS A 72 10.52 -40.84 3.16
CA LYS A 72 9.60 -41.97 2.98
C LYS A 72 8.74 -42.13 4.24
N PRO A 73 7.40 -42.24 4.13
CA PRO A 73 6.55 -42.60 5.26
C PRO A 73 6.76 -44.07 5.63
N SER A 74 7.44 -44.29 6.75
CA SER A 74 7.55 -45.61 7.38
C SER A 74 6.19 -46.00 7.94
N GLY A 75 5.54 -46.96 7.29
CA GLY A 75 4.32 -47.59 7.78
C GLY A 75 4.58 -48.35 9.08
N GLY A 76 4.15 -47.75 10.20
CA GLY A 76 4.09 -48.41 11.50
C GLY A 76 2.66 -48.85 11.80
N LEU A 77 2.41 -50.16 11.69
CA LEU A 77 1.26 -50.82 12.32
C LEU A 77 1.41 -50.73 13.84
N PHE A 78 0.71 -49.80 14.48
CA PHE A 78 0.44 -49.87 15.92
C PHE A 78 -1.07 -49.92 16.13
N GLY A 79 -1.58 -51.14 16.28
CA GLY A 79 -2.90 -51.42 16.83
C GLY A 79 -2.89 -51.09 18.32
N GLY A 80 -3.29 -49.87 18.66
CA GLY A 80 -3.56 -49.44 20.02
C GLY A 80 -5.01 -48.98 20.11
N LEU A 81 -5.75 -49.54 21.06
CA LEU A 81 -7.09 -49.11 21.45
C LEU A 81 -7.04 -47.70 22.03
N VAL A 82 -7.05 -46.68 21.17
CA VAL A 82 -7.12 -45.28 21.59
C VAL A 82 -8.59 -44.92 21.72
N SER A 83 -9.04 -44.67 22.96
CA SER A 83 -10.37 -44.14 23.25
C SER A 83 -10.64 -42.91 22.37
N PRO A 84 -11.80 -42.81 21.71
CA PRO A 84 -12.14 -41.65 20.91
C PRO A 84 -12.27 -40.45 21.85
N LEU A 85 -11.26 -39.59 21.84
CA LEU A 85 -11.40 -38.26 22.43
C LEU A 85 -12.58 -37.56 21.72
N PRO A 86 -13.42 -36.83 22.45
CA PRO A 86 -14.47 -36.04 21.83
C PRO A 86 -13.81 -35.13 20.79
N ILE A 87 -14.22 -35.29 19.54
CA ILE A 87 -13.87 -34.38 18.45
C ILE A 87 -14.48 -33.04 18.88
N ILE A 88 -13.64 -32.20 19.47
CA ILE A 88 -13.99 -30.80 19.72
C ILE A 88 -14.15 -30.25 18.31
N SER A 89 -15.39 -30.10 17.87
CA SER A 89 -15.73 -29.34 16.67
C SER A 89 -15.11 -27.97 16.88
N LEU A 90 -13.93 -27.77 16.27
CA LEU A 90 -13.17 -26.54 16.34
C LEU A 90 -14.12 -25.46 15.85
N THR A 91 -14.65 -24.73 16.83
CA THR A 91 -15.61 -23.66 16.70
C THR A 91 -15.21 -22.84 15.49
N LYS A 92 -16.09 -22.84 14.47
CA LYS A 92 -16.13 -21.95 13.30
C LYS A 92 -14.96 -20.98 13.35
N ALA A 93 -13.86 -21.31 12.66
CA ALA A 93 -12.65 -20.51 12.61
C ALA A 93 -13.07 -19.05 12.46
N GLY A 94 -13.09 -18.36 13.60
CA GLY A 94 -13.52 -16.98 13.66
C GLY A 94 -12.56 -16.25 12.76
N LEU A 95 -13.09 -15.39 11.92
CA LEU A 95 -12.40 -14.60 10.90
C LEU A 95 -11.42 -13.58 11.52
N TYR A 96 -10.79 -13.91 12.65
CA TYR A 96 -9.77 -13.09 13.27
C TYR A 96 -8.52 -13.19 12.40
N ALA A 97 -8.35 -12.19 11.55
CA ALA A 97 -7.13 -12.03 10.81
C ALA A 97 -5.98 -11.87 11.81
N PRO A 98 -4.88 -12.63 11.65
CA PRO A 98 -3.75 -12.48 12.55
C PRO A 98 -3.18 -11.06 12.43
N SER A 99 -2.95 -10.41 13.57
CA SER A 99 -2.32 -9.08 13.62
C SER A 99 -0.86 -9.11 13.21
N SER A 100 -0.22 -10.29 13.16
CA SER A 100 1.15 -10.50 12.69
C SER A 100 1.22 -11.68 11.73
N VAL A 101 1.90 -11.50 10.59
CA VAL A 101 2.01 -12.50 9.52
C VAL A 101 3.45 -12.56 9.01
N GLN A 102 3.97 -13.77 8.90
CA GLN A 102 5.23 -14.02 8.19
C GLN A 102 4.97 -14.03 6.68
N SER A 103 5.78 -13.28 5.95
CA SER A 103 5.78 -13.15 4.50
C SER A 103 7.09 -13.71 3.94
N ASP A 104 7.03 -14.43 2.83
CA ASP A 104 8.21 -14.89 2.09
C ASP A 104 8.84 -13.77 1.23
N MET A 105 8.14 -12.64 1.07
CA MET A 105 8.68 -11.46 0.39
C MET A 105 9.63 -10.66 1.28
N SER A 106 10.59 -9.97 0.67
CA SER A 106 11.42 -8.97 1.38
C SER A 106 10.55 -7.83 1.94
N PRO A 107 10.98 -7.13 3.00
CA PRO A 107 10.19 -6.05 3.60
C PRO A 107 9.74 -4.97 2.60
N ILE A 108 10.62 -4.62 1.66
CA ILE A 108 10.32 -3.61 0.62
C ILE A 108 9.30 -4.13 -0.39
N ALA A 109 9.41 -5.40 -0.82
CA ALA A 109 8.44 -6.01 -1.73
C ALA A 109 7.06 -6.17 -1.08
N ALA A 110 7.03 -6.63 0.18
CA ALA A 110 5.81 -6.71 0.97
C ALA A 110 5.17 -5.32 1.16
N TYR A 111 5.99 -4.30 1.46
CA TYR A 111 5.53 -2.91 1.58
C TYR A 111 4.85 -2.43 0.30
N ALA A 112 5.48 -2.65 -0.86
CA ALA A 112 4.93 -2.23 -2.14
C ALA A 112 3.58 -2.91 -2.42
N ALA A 113 3.48 -4.23 -2.18
CA ALA A 113 2.24 -4.99 -2.36
C ALA A 113 1.13 -4.49 -1.43
N VAL A 114 1.42 -4.30 -0.14
CA VAL A 114 0.45 -3.82 0.85
C VAL A 114 0.02 -2.39 0.55
N ALA A 115 0.96 -1.48 0.24
CA ALA A 115 0.66 -0.09 -0.08
C ALA A 115 -0.25 0.04 -1.32
N LEU A 116 0.00 -0.77 -2.36
CA LEU A 116 -0.84 -0.82 -3.55
C LEU A 116 -2.25 -1.34 -3.21
N GLY A 117 -2.33 -2.43 -2.43
CA GLY A 117 -3.59 -2.99 -1.96
C GLY A 117 -4.43 -2.00 -1.17
N VAL A 118 -3.82 -1.31 -0.20
CA VAL A 118 -4.50 -0.27 0.61
C VAL A 118 -5.05 0.85 -0.28
N LYS A 119 -4.24 1.37 -1.21
CA LYS A 119 -4.67 2.43 -2.13
C LYS A 119 -5.81 1.97 -3.05
N LYS A 120 -5.73 0.75 -3.58
CA LYS A 120 -6.70 0.22 -4.55
C LYS A 120 -8.01 -0.24 -3.92
N CYS A 121 -7.96 -0.83 -2.72
CA CYS A 121 -9.11 -1.48 -2.12
C CYS A 121 -9.78 -0.64 -1.02
N TRP A 122 -9.03 0.21 -0.32
CA TRP A 122 -9.53 0.92 0.86
C TRP A 122 -9.64 2.43 0.66
N LEU A 123 -8.69 3.01 -0.08
CA LEU A 123 -8.60 4.45 -0.33
C LEU A 123 -8.86 4.81 -1.80
N ALA A 124 -9.55 3.94 -2.53
CA ALA A 124 -9.89 4.17 -3.93
C ALA A 124 -10.76 5.43 -4.09
N TYR A 125 -10.44 6.27 -5.07
CA TYR A 125 -11.15 7.53 -5.28
C TYR A 125 -12.65 7.34 -5.56
N ALA A 126 -13.01 6.34 -6.36
CA ALA A 126 -14.40 6.14 -6.80
C ALA A 126 -15.33 5.57 -5.71
N LYS A 127 -14.81 4.71 -4.83
CA LYS A 127 -15.59 4.05 -3.77
C LYS A 127 -14.70 3.70 -2.58
N PRO A 128 -14.21 4.69 -1.82
CA PRO A 128 -13.32 4.43 -0.70
C PRO A 128 -14.09 3.72 0.42
N ARG A 129 -13.49 2.68 0.99
CA ARG A 129 -14.00 2.07 2.24
C ARG A 129 -13.73 2.98 3.43
N LEU A 130 -12.64 3.75 3.37
CA LEU A 130 -12.25 4.73 4.39
C LEU A 130 -12.27 6.15 3.79
N PRO A 131 -13.46 6.75 3.58
CA PRO A 131 -13.61 8.02 2.85
C PRO A 131 -12.83 9.19 3.49
N ASN A 132 -12.78 9.21 4.82
CA ASN A 132 -12.15 10.27 5.60
C ASN A 132 -10.74 9.91 6.06
N HIS A 133 -9.99 9.11 5.30
CA HIS A 133 -8.64 8.72 5.68
C HIS A 133 -7.60 9.06 4.60
N ASN A 134 -6.35 9.23 5.04
CA ASN A 134 -5.16 9.43 4.22
C ASN A 134 -4.13 8.34 4.54
N PHE A 135 -3.25 8.10 3.58
CA PHE A 135 -2.15 7.14 3.66
C PHE A 135 -0.82 7.87 3.70
N ASP A 136 0.07 7.40 4.57
CA ASP A 136 1.48 7.76 4.60
C ASP A 136 2.32 6.48 4.62
N GLY A 137 3.42 6.47 3.89
CA GLY A 137 4.27 5.31 3.74
C GLY A 137 5.73 5.71 3.82
N GLU A 138 6.49 4.99 4.65
CA GLU A 138 7.91 5.20 4.86
C GLU A 138 8.63 3.88 4.62
N ALA A 139 9.72 3.90 3.86
CA ALA A 139 10.55 2.73 3.63
C ALA A 139 12.02 3.14 3.68
N SER A 140 12.81 2.38 4.45
CA SER A 140 14.27 2.47 4.48
C SER A 140 14.83 1.12 4.03
N VAL A 141 15.94 1.18 3.29
CA VAL A 141 16.70 0.00 2.84
C VAL A 141 17.79 -0.41 3.83
N ASP A 142 17.97 0.34 4.92
CA ASP A 142 19.03 0.13 5.89
C ASP A 142 18.75 -1.09 6.79
N ASN A 143 19.80 -1.80 7.22
CA ASN A 143 19.75 -2.93 8.17
C ASN A 143 18.73 -4.02 7.82
N GLY A 144 18.69 -4.45 6.55
CA GLY A 144 17.77 -5.49 6.08
C GLY A 144 16.40 -4.93 5.66
N GLY A 145 16.21 -3.62 5.71
CA GLY A 145 15.00 -2.97 5.25
C GLY A 145 13.90 -2.94 6.30
N HIS A 146 13.39 -1.75 6.54
CA HIS A 146 12.25 -1.49 7.40
C HIS A 146 11.26 -0.64 6.63
N ALA A 147 9.97 -0.99 6.72
CA ALA A 147 8.93 -0.18 6.12
C ALA A 147 7.74 -0.04 7.06
N LYS A 148 7.04 1.08 6.92
CA LYS A 148 5.90 1.44 7.75
C LYS A 148 4.82 2.04 6.86
N ILE A 149 3.60 1.62 7.08
CA ILE A 149 2.40 2.23 6.52
C ILE A 149 1.59 2.77 7.68
N ALA A 150 1.17 4.03 7.58
CA ALA A 150 0.29 4.65 8.54
C ALA A 150 -0.96 5.19 7.83
N ILE A 151 -2.13 4.90 8.41
CA ILE A 151 -3.41 5.43 7.97
C ILE A 151 -3.89 6.43 9.01
N TYR A 152 -4.21 7.63 8.55
CA TYR A 152 -4.69 8.73 9.37
C TYR A 152 -6.11 9.09 9.00
N GLU A 153 -6.99 9.28 9.97
CA GLU A 153 -8.26 9.98 9.80
C GLU A 153 -7.98 11.46 9.51
N LYS A 154 -8.60 12.00 8.46
CA LYS A 154 -8.46 13.40 8.04
C LYS A 154 -9.01 14.33 9.11
N VAL A 155 -8.24 15.35 9.45
CA VAL A 155 -8.66 16.46 10.31
C VAL A 155 -8.42 17.74 9.54
N GLU A 156 -9.44 18.61 9.49
CA GLU A 156 -9.35 19.89 8.80
C GLU A 156 -8.18 20.73 9.35
N GLY A 157 -7.39 21.33 8.45
CA GLY A 157 -6.22 22.13 8.80
C GLY A 157 -4.97 21.34 9.19
N GLN A 158 -4.99 20.00 9.22
CA GLN A 158 -3.82 19.17 9.53
C GLN A 158 -3.32 18.39 8.32
N LYS A 159 -1.99 18.41 8.09
CA LYS A 159 -1.35 17.63 7.00
C LYS A 159 -1.53 16.12 7.20
N LEU A 160 -1.22 15.66 8.41
CA LEU A 160 -1.53 14.31 8.89
C LEU A 160 -2.56 14.48 9.99
N GLY A 161 -3.71 13.84 9.88
CA GLY A 161 -4.75 13.93 10.91
C GLY A 161 -4.53 12.93 12.04
N ARG A 162 -5.60 12.34 12.56
CA ARG A 162 -5.52 11.42 13.71
C ARG A 162 -5.07 10.04 13.26
N PHE A 163 -4.04 9.51 13.90
CA PHE A 163 -3.58 8.16 13.65
C PHE A 163 -4.69 7.12 13.90
N ALA A 164 -4.93 6.24 12.93
CA ALA A 164 -6.02 5.27 12.96
C ALA A 164 -5.56 3.81 12.87
N PHE A 165 -4.54 3.54 12.05
CA PHE A 165 -4.05 2.18 11.82
C PHE A 165 -2.59 2.21 11.34
N ARG A 166 -1.79 1.19 11.67
CA ARG A 166 -0.42 1.04 11.18
C ARG A 166 -0.08 -0.38 10.79
N VAL A 167 0.80 -0.49 9.80
CA VAL A 167 1.50 -1.71 9.41
C VAL A 167 2.99 -1.47 9.55
N ASP A 168 3.69 -2.31 10.31
CA ASP A 168 5.14 -2.35 10.40
C ASP A 168 5.64 -3.58 9.64
N LEU A 169 6.66 -3.40 8.81
CA LEU A 169 7.29 -4.47 8.03
C LEU A 169 8.77 -4.49 8.37
N LYS A 170 9.24 -5.62 8.90
CA LYS A 170 10.62 -5.81 9.37
C LYS A 170 11.19 -7.06 8.72
N SER A 171 12.50 -7.07 8.47
CA SER A 171 13.18 -8.31 8.07
C SER A 171 13.03 -9.39 9.13
N ALA A 172 12.65 -10.60 8.70
CA ALA A 172 12.58 -11.79 9.54
C ALA A 172 12.92 -13.03 8.71
N GLY A 173 14.05 -13.68 9.03
CA GLY A 173 14.54 -14.83 8.27
C GLY A 173 14.85 -14.47 6.82
N ASN A 174 14.25 -15.22 5.88
CA ASN A 174 14.37 -15.02 4.43
C ASN A 174 13.30 -14.07 3.85
N GLY A 175 12.46 -13.46 4.68
CA GLY A 175 11.36 -12.60 4.24
C GLY A 175 11.07 -11.46 5.22
N ALA A 176 9.78 -11.20 5.44
CA ALA A 176 9.33 -10.08 6.26
C ALA A 176 8.32 -10.52 7.33
N LEU A 177 8.45 -9.98 8.52
CA LEU A 177 7.40 -9.98 9.52
C LEU A 177 6.53 -8.74 9.30
N VAL A 178 5.24 -8.96 9.07
CA VAL A 178 4.25 -7.91 8.85
C VAL A 178 3.34 -7.82 10.06
N GLU A 179 3.46 -6.75 10.82
CA GLU A 179 2.69 -6.49 12.04
C GLU A 179 1.67 -5.37 11.77
N SER A 180 0.45 -5.52 12.26
CA SER A 180 -0.63 -4.57 12.03
C SER A 180 -1.31 -4.22 13.35
N VAL A 181 -1.53 -2.93 13.57
CA VAL A 181 -2.06 -2.38 14.82
C VAL A 181 -3.24 -1.47 14.52
N ASN A 182 -4.42 -1.85 15.02
CA ASN A 182 -5.60 -0.99 15.01
C ASN A 182 -5.58 -0.05 16.22
N VAL A 183 -5.84 1.24 15.98
CA VAL A 183 -5.97 2.25 17.04
C VAL A 183 -7.36 2.87 17.05
N ARG A 184 -7.95 3.15 15.88
CA ARG A 184 -9.23 3.86 15.78
C ARG A 184 -10.20 3.33 14.73
N LEU A 185 -9.80 2.39 13.88
CA LEU A 185 -10.76 1.81 12.94
C LEU A 185 -11.81 1.01 13.71
N SER A 186 -13.02 0.96 13.14
CA SER A 186 -14.05 0.05 13.65
C SER A 186 -13.51 -1.38 13.65
N GLU A 187 -13.90 -2.19 14.63
CA GLU A 187 -13.51 -3.60 14.69
C GLU A 187 -13.73 -4.34 13.35
N PRO A 188 -14.91 -4.28 12.69
CA PRO A 188 -15.11 -4.98 11.43
C PRO A 188 -14.25 -4.45 10.27
N ASP A 189 -13.95 -3.15 10.23
CA ASP A 189 -13.05 -2.61 9.22
C ASP A 189 -11.59 -3.02 9.49
N SER A 190 -11.19 -3.05 10.76
CA SER A 190 -9.84 -3.44 11.14
C SER A 190 -9.57 -4.91 10.83
N GLU A 191 -10.49 -5.82 11.14
CA GLU A 191 -10.36 -7.24 10.84
C GLU A 191 -10.26 -7.50 9.33
N ARG A 192 -11.12 -6.85 8.55
CA ARG A 192 -11.09 -6.95 7.08
C ARG A 192 -9.79 -6.39 6.50
N LEU A 193 -9.31 -5.25 7.02
CA LEU A 193 -8.05 -4.66 6.57
C LEU A 193 -6.86 -5.55 6.93
N GLN A 194 -6.84 -6.13 8.13
CA GLN A 194 -5.81 -7.10 8.54
C GLN A 194 -5.82 -8.36 7.67
N ALA A 195 -7.01 -8.89 7.34
CA ALA A 195 -7.14 -10.03 6.43
C ALA A 195 -6.59 -9.71 5.03
N ASP A 196 -6.89 -8.51 4.53
CA ASP A 196 -6.39 -8.03 3.24
C ASP A 196 -4.87 -7.81 3.26
N ILE A 197 -4.32 -7.23 4.32
CA ILE A 197 -2.87 -7.04 4.51
C ILE A 197 -2.16 -8.39 4.50
N ALA A 198 -2.67 -9.37 5.26
CA ALA A 198 -2.13 -10.73 5.30
C ALA A 198 -2.16 -11.41 3.92
N ARG A 199 -3.14 -11.09 3.08
CA ARG A 199 -3.24 -11.59 1.71
C ARG A 199 -2.21 -10.92 0.80
N TRP A 200 -2.16 -9.59 0.78
CA TRP A 200 -1.22 -8.83 -0.06
C TRP A 200 0.24 -9.05 0.34
N SER A 201 0.52 -9.25 1.62
CA SER A 201 1.86 -9.60 2.10
C SER A 201 2.31 -11.00 1.67
N ARG A 202 1.45 -11.80 1.05
CA ARG A 202 1.81 -13.07 0.39
C ARG A 202 1.83 -12.97 -1.13
N GLY A 203 1.76 -11.74 -1.67
CA GLY A 203 1.75 -11.48 -3.11
C GLY A 203 0.41 -11.78 -3.79
N GLN A 204 -0.64 -12.10 -3.03
CA GLN A 204 -1.97 -12.33 -3.58
C GLN A 204 -2.67 -11.00 -3.85
N GLU A 205 -3.48 -10.92 -4.90
CA GLU A 205 -4.23 -9.71 -5.25
C GLU A 205 -5.69 -9.73 -4.73
N GLY A 206 -6.44 -8.65 -4.98
CA GLY A 206 -7.88 -8.56 -4.72
C GLY A 206 -8.27 -7.84 -3.43
N CYS A 207 -9.56 -7.51 -3.31
CA CYS A 207 -10.18 -6.83 -2.16
C CYS A 207 -11.23 -7.76 -1.52
N SER A 208 -11.40 -7.70 -0.19
CA SER A 208 -12.48 -8.42 0.52
C SER A 208 -13.81 -7.68 0.53
#